data_AF-A0AAD7HLN4-F1
#
_entry.id   AF-A0AAD7HLN4-F1
#
_cell.length_a   1.000
_cell.length_b   1.000
_cell.length_c   1.000
_cell.angle_alpha   90.00
_cell.angle_beta   90.00
_cell.angle_gamma   90.00
#
_symmetry.space_group_name_H-M   'P 1'
#
loop_
_entity.id
_entity.type
_entity.pdbx_description
1 polymer ?
#
loop_
_entity_poly.entity_id
_entity_poly.type
_entity_poly.pdbx_seq_one_letter_code
_entity_poly.pdbx_strand_id
1 'polypeptide(L)'
;MLVEEHCYVALWNRIYQNPPIELTTRDCIAAKRPRPCSLCQSRANIKLTFPPSPLPPGLVLPPFIRPITNQSPALSASKKKLKLKKKERTEAETTLTIFGETVRLTERKHSINQRRPRSSFFPSTILKLVLDNLLSIKSLDDLTNRVDSWAFVSEHVAPLHSTIVKLQRRFEAAREEARLAKNAKQRATRRRRSKKAKHEWDSDGEGGEEEEEDDEEVEPEPEADTEADEESSADEVNHHPPSSPIPPPAKRAKTALVEVTNRSRPAKKKPEKQETAAAVAAAFRPAYKTSRRRAAGR
;
A
#
# COMPACT_ATOMS: atom_id res chain seq x y z
N MET A 1 -15.87 28.57 -25.74
CA MET A 1 -14.93 28.39 -24.61
C MET A 1 -15.42 29.26 -23.47
N LEU A 2 -15.86 28.67 -22.35
CA LEU A 2 -16.17 29.40 -21.12
C LEU A 2 -14.85 29.69 -20.41
N VAL A 3 -14.27 30.87 -20.67
CA VAL A 3 -13.05 31.29 -19.97
C VAL A 3 -13.49 31.92 -18.65
N GLU A 4 -12.98 31.44 -17.52
CA GLU A 4 -13.28 32.03 -16.21
C GLU A 4 -12.86 33.50 -16.19
N GLU A 5 -13.83 34.41 -16.03
CA GLU A 5 -13.59 35.86 -16.08
C GLU A 5 -13.01 36.43 -14.77
N HIS A 6 -13.07 35.65 -13.68
CA HIS A 6 -12.82 36.13 -12.32
C HIS A 6 -11.42 35.76 -11.82
N CYS A 7 -10.82 36.64 -11.02
CA CYS A 7 -9.53 36.39 -10.38
C CYS A 7 -9.62 35.27 -9.32
N TYR A 8 -8.79 34.22 -9.45
CA TYR A 8 -8.74 33.11 -8.47
C TYR A 8 -8.58 33.56 -7.00
N VAL A 9 -7.68 34.50 -6.75
CA VAL A 9 -7.41 34.97 -5.38
C VAL A 9 -8.59 35.78 -4.85
N ALA A 10 -9.26 36.56 -5.71
CA ALA A 10 -10.49 37.27 -5.34
C ALA A 10 -11.63 36.31 -4.99
N LEU A 11 -11.82 35.25 -5.80
CA LEU A 11 -12.81 34.21 -5.55
C LEU A 11 -12.55 33.49 -4.22
N TRP A 12 -11.31 33.07 -3.96
CA TRP A 12 -10.95 32.44 -2.68
C TRP A 12 -11.19 33.38 -1.50
N ASN A 13 -10.75 34.64 -1.60
CA ASN A 13 -10.97 35.61 -0.52
C ASN A 13 -12.45 35.92 -0.29
N ARG A 14 -13.29 35.88 -1.34
CA ARG A 14 -14.74 36.01 -1.21
C ARG A 14 -15.36 34.81 -0.51
N ILE A 15 -14.92 33.59 -0.83
CA ILE A 15 -15.39 32.34 -0.20
C ILE A 15 -15.01 32.30 1.28
N TYR A 16 -13.77 32.65 1.61
CA TYR A 16 -13.26 32.58 2.98
C TYR A 16 -13.42 33.88 3.79
N GLN A 17 -13.96 34.94 3.19
CA GLN A 17 -14.15 36.26 3.82
C GLN A 17 -12.86 36.79 4.49
N ASN A 18 -11.70 36.61 3.86
CA ASN A 18 -10.42 37.04 4.41
C ASN A 18 -10.36 38.57 4.51
N PRO A 19 -10.13 39.17 5.69
CA PRO A 19 -10.01 40.62 5.85
C PRO A 19 -8.66 41.14 5.31
N PRO A 20 -8.57 42.42 4.91
CA PRO A 20 -9.66 43.37 4.74
C PRO A 20 -10.46 43.10 3.45
N ILE A 21 -11.78 42.90 3.59
CA ILE A 21 -12.68 42.43 2.51
C ILE A 21 -12.62 43.34 1.28
N GLU A 22 -12.53 44.66 1.49
CA GLU A 22 -12.50 45.67 0.43
C GLU A 22 -11.31 45.55 -0.52
N LEU A 23 -10.18 45.02 -0.03
CA LEU A 23 -8.93 44.83 -0.78
C LEU A 23 -8.78 43.38 -1.25
N THR A 24 -9.20 42.41 -0.45
CA THR A 24 -8.99 40.99 -0.73
C THR A 24 -9.93 40.46 -1.83
N THR A 25 -11.11 41.06 -2.00
CA THR A 25 -12.09 40.71 -3.04
C THR A 25 -11.82 41.34 -4.41
N ARG A 26 -10.89 42.29 -4.51
CA ARG A 26 -10.46 42.88 -5.78
C ARG A 26 -9.57 41.90 -6.56
N ASP A 27 -9.56 42.05 -7.88
CA ASP A 27 -8.62 41.32 -8.72
C ASP A 27 -7.16 41.63 -8.33
N CYS A 28 -6.22 40.76 -8.69
CA CYS A 28 -4.83 40.94 -8.25
C CYS A 28 -4.19 42.26 -8.73
N ILE A 29 -4.65 42.83 -9.84
CA ILE A 29 -4.08 44.04 -10.45
C ILE A 29 -4.61 45.28 -9.70
N ALA A 30 -5.92 45.38 -9.53
CA ALA A 30 -6.60 46.42 -8.76
C ALA A 30 -6.20 46.39 -7.28
N ALA A 31 -5.95 45.22 -6.72
CA ALA A 31 -5.42 45.05 -5.36
C ALA A 31 -3.90 45.31 -5.26
N LYS A 32 -3.22 45.64 -6.36
CA LYS A 32 -1.76 45.86 -6.42
C LYS A 32 -0.94 44.72 -5.79
N ARG A 33 -1.36 43.47 -6.00
CA ARG A 33 -0.65 42.32 -5.43
C ARG A 33 0.69 42.12 -6.13
N PRO A 34 1.79 41.82 -5.41
CA PRO A 34 3.10 41.61 -6.00
C PRO A 34 3.15 40.48 -7.03
N ARG A 35 2.28 39.47 -6.87
CA ARG A 35 2.17 38.32 -7.77
C ARG A 35 0.71 38.12 -8.18
N PRO A 36 0.31 38.56 -9.39
CA PRO A 36 -1.02 38.26 -9.89
C PRO A 36 -1.21 36.76 -10.16
N CYS A 37 -2.44 36.26 -10.09
CA CYS A 37 -2.73 34.88 -10.50
C CYS A 37 -2.59 34.72 -12.02
N SER A 38 -2.53 33.49 -12.51
CA SER A 38 -2.38 33.19 -13.95
C SER A 38 -3.44 33.86 -14.83
N LEU A 39 -4.70 33.94 -14.38
CA LEU A 39 -5.76 34.64 -15.11
C LEU A 39 -5.52 36.15 -15.20
N CYS A 40 -5.17 36.80 -14.08
CA CYS A 40 -4.84 38.23 -14.08
C CYS A 40 -3.57 38.53 -14.90
N GLN A 41 -2.58 37.63 -14.89
CA GLN A 41 -1.38 37.73 -15.73
C GLN A 41 -1.74 37.70 -17.21
N SER A 42 -2.56 36.74 -17.64
CA SER A 42 -3.02 36.63 -19.01
C SER A 42 -3.84 37.85 -19.45
N ARG A 43 -4.82 38.28 -18.63
CA ARG A 43 -5.68 39.44 -18.92
C ARG A 43 -4.91 40.75 -19.05
N ALA A 44 -3.88 40.95 -18.23
CA ALA A 44 -3.07 42.17 -18.25
C ALA A 44 -1.81 42.05 -19.11
N ASN A 45 -1.60 40.91 -19.79
CA ASN A 45 -0.37 40.57 -20.53
C ASN A 45 0.91 40.77 -19.68
N ILE A 46 0.83 40.52 -18.37
CA ILE A 46 1.98 40.63 -17.45
C ILE A 46 2.75 39.32 -17.47
N LYS A 47 3.99 39.37 -17.97
CA LYS A 47 4.95 38.26 -17.83
C LYS A 47 5.72 38.46 -16.52
N LEU A 48 5.52 37.57 -15.56
CA LEU A 48 6.33 37.54 -14.34
C LEU A 48 7.76 37.12 -14.70
N THR A 49 8.67 38.09 -14.71
CA THR A 49 10.11 37.82 -14.75
C THR A 49 10.59 37.69 -13.31
N PHE A 50 11.16 36.54 -12.99
CA PHE A 50 11.91 36.40 -11.75
C PHE A 50 13.32 36.92 -12.02
N PRO A 51 13.86 37.82 -11.18
CA PRO A 51 15.27 38.16 -11.31
C PRO A 51 16.08 36.86 -11.21
N PRO A 52 17.17 36.73 -11.99
CA PRO A 52 18.07 35.61 -11.80
C PRO A 52 18.48 35.56 -10.33
N SER A 53 18.56 34.36 -9.77
CA SER A 53 19.02 34.17 -8.39
C SER A 53 20.32 34.95 -8.20
N PRO A 54 20.51 35.68 -7.07
CA PRO A 54 21.75 36.42 -6.80
C PRO A 54 22.97 35.50 -6.64
N LEU A 55 22.77 34.17 -6.69
CA LEU A 55 23.84 33.19 -6.64
C LEU A 55 24.68 33.26 -7.93
N PRO A 56 26.02 33.35 -7.82
CA PRO A 56 26.89 33.40 -8.98
C PRO A 56 26.64 32.23 -9.94
N PRO A 57 26.63 32.49 -11.27
CA PRO A 57 26.51 31.43 -12.27
C PRO A 57 27.66 30.44 -12.09
N GLY A 58 27.32 29.21 -11.67
CA GLY A 58 28.29 28.15 -11.35
C GLY A 58 28.16 27.59 -9.93
N LEU A 59 27.48 28.27 -9.01
CA LEU A 59 27.05 27.65 -7.76
C LEU A 59 25.89 26.70 -8.05
N VAL A 60 26.24 25.44 -8.29
CA VAL A 60 25.30 24.33 -8.17
C VAL A 60 24.75 24.42 -6.76
N LEU A 61 23.53 24.92 -6.61
CA LEU A 61 22.77 24.81 -5.36
C LEU A 61 22.97 23.36 -4.90
N PRO A 62 23.52 23.12 -3.69
CA PRO A 62 23.77 21.76 -3.24
C PRO A 62 22.46 21.01 -3.47
N PRO A 63 22.46 19.96 -4.33
CA PRO A 63 21.23 19.30 -4.73
C PRO A 63 20.52 18.97 -3.44
N PHE A 64 19.29 19.50 -3.26
CA PHE A 64 18.53 19.42 -2.01
C PHE A 64 18.95 18.13 -1.32
N ILE A 65 19.76 18.24 -0.26
CA ILE A 65 20.39 17.07 0.35
C ILE A 65 19.22 16.35 0.97
N ARG A 66 18.56 15.50 0.18
CA ARG A 66 17.64 14.50 0.69
C ARG A 66 18.52 13.77 1.67
N PRO A 67 18.21 13.78 2.98
CA PRO A 67 19.03 13.11 3.96
C PRO A 67 19.29 11.72 3.38
N ILE A 68 20.55 11.48 3.00
CA ILE A 68 20.93 10.22 2.41
C ILE A 68 20.72 9.28 3.57
N THR A 69 19.58 8.61 3.57
CA THR A 69 19.25 7.59 4.52
C THR A 69 20.16 6.44 4.15
N ASN A 70 21.42 6.56 4.57
CA ASN A 70 22.45 5.54 4.55
C ASN A 70 21.98 4.44 5.50
N GLN A 71 20.89 3.75 5.12
CA GLN A 71 20.48 2.53 5.76
C GLN A 71 21.56 1.53 5.41
N SER A 72 22.47 1.31 6.34
CA SER A 72 23.56 0.36 6.14
C SER A 72 22.96 -0.98 5.70
N PRO A 73 23.52 -1.62 4.65
CA PRO A 73 22.98 -2.87 4.10
C PRO A 73 23.04 -4.05 5.10
N ALA A 74 23.74 -3.87 6.23
CA ALA A 74 23.99 -4.91 7.23
C ALA A 74 22.83 -5.17 8.22
N LEU A 75 21.83 -4.29 8.34
CA LEU A 75 20.67 -4.54 9.24
C LEU A 75 19.58 -5.44 8.61
N SER A 76 19.88 -6.14 7.52
CA SER A 76 18.88 -6.52 6.50
C SER A 76 18.18 -7.88 6.67
N ALA A 77 18.57 -8.76 7.59
CA ALA A 77 17.86 -10.03 7.75
C ALA A 77 16.70 -9.96 8.76
N SER A 78 16.94 -9.41 9.96
CA SER A 78 15.92 -9.30 11.01
C SER A 78 14.80 -8.32 10.63
N LYS A 79 15.16 -7.15 10.08
CA LYS A 79 14.18 -6.15 9.62
C LYS A 79 13.28 -6.65 8.50
N LYS A 80 13.69 -7.66 7.71
CA LYS A 80 12.83 -8.26 6.67
C LYS A 80 11.68 -9.07 7.26
N LYS A 81 11.86 -9.71 8.42
CA LYS A 81 10.80 -10.51 9.08
C LYS A 81 9.66 -9.65 9.62
N LEU A 82 9.98 -8.43 10.05
CA LEU A 82 9.03 -7.47 10.63
C LEU A 82 8.35 -6.56 9.57
N LYS A 83 8.71 -6.70 8.28
CA LYS A 83 8.01 -5.97 7.23
C LYS A 83 6.70 -6.66 6.87
N LEU A 84 5.65 -5.86 6.71
CA LEU A 84 4.37 -6.30 6.18
C LEU A 84 4.52 -6.69 4.70
N LYS A 85 3.85 -7.77 4.29
CA LYS A 85 3.67 -8.11 2.87
C LYS A 85 2.76 -7.07 2.20
N LYS A 86 2.79 -6.97 0.87
CA LYS A 86 1.96 -6.00 0.13
C LYS A 86 0.46 -6.11 0.46
N LYS A 87 -0.08 -7.35 0.49
CA LYS A 87 -1.48 -7.63 0.83
C LYS A 87 -1.82 -7.23 2.28
N GLU A 88 -0.97 -7.61 3.24
CA GLU A 88 -1.13 -7.26 4.65
C GLU A 88 -1.08 -5.73 4.85
N ARG A 89 -0.20 -5.04 4.12
CA ARG A 89 -0.07 -3.57 4.19
C ARG A 89 -1.31 -2.87 3.68
N THR A 90 -1.87 -3.29 2.54
CA THR A 90 -3.10 -2.70 2.00
C THR A 90 -4.29 -2.94 2.93
N GLU A 91 -4.38 -4.12 3.52
CA GLU A 91 -5.43 -4.44 4.51
C GLU A 91 -5.30 -3.56 5.76
N ALA A 92 -4.10 -3.49 6.35
CA ALA A 92 -3.84 -2.64 7.50
C ALA A 92 -4.10 -1.16 7.20
N GLU A 93 -3.75 -0.67 6.01
CA GLU A 93 -4.01 0.70 5.59
C GLU A 93 -5.51 1.00 5.51
N THR A 94 -6.30 0.09 4.96
CA THR A 94 -7.77 0.21 4.92
C THR A 94 -8.34 0.22 6.35
N THR A 95 -7.97 -0.73 7.21
CA THR A 95 -8.46 -0.80 8.59
C THR A 95 -8.09 0.45 9.40
N LEU A 96 -6.85 0.93 9.28
CA LEU A 96 -6.41 2.14 9.97
C LEU A 96 -7.04 3.42 9.41
N THR A 97 -7.40 3.43 8.11
CA THR A 97 -8.16 4.54 7.51
C THR A 97 -9.59 4.58 8.05
N ILE A 98 -10.24 3.41 8.19
CA ILE A 98 -11.55 3.29 8.85
C ILE A 98 -11.46 3.77 10.29
N PHE A 99 -10.42 3.37 11.03
CA PHE A 99 -10.17 3.87 12.37
C PHE A 99 -10.03 5.40 12.39
N GLY A 100 -9.28 5.99 11.47
CA GLY A 100 -9.18 7.45 11.32
C GLY A 100 -10.53 8.14 11.10
N GLU A 101 -11.45 7.53 10.35
CA GLU A 101 -12.83 8.02 10.23
C GLU A 101 -13.61 7.91 11.53
N THR A 102 -13.46 6.82 12.29
CA THR A 102 -14.11 6.71 13.60
C THR A 102 -13.66 7.80 14.57
N VAL A 103 -12.35 8.09 14.62
CA VAL A 103 -11.81 9.20 15.42
C VAL A 103 -12.44 10.52 14.98
N ARG A 104 -12.51 10.77 13.66
CA ARG A 104 -13.16 11.97 13.13
C ARG A 104 -14.62 12.09 13.55
N LEU A 105 -15.40 11.03 13.41
CA LEU A 105 -16.83 11.06 13.73
C LEU A 105 -17.09 11.27 15.23
N THR A 106 -16.26 10.67 16.08
CA THR A 106 -16.30 10.88 17.54
C THR A 106 -15.93 12.31 17.89
N GLU A 107 -14.78 12.78 17.41
CA GLU A 107 -14.25 14.10 17.78
C GLU A 107 -15.03 15.27 17.20
N ARG A 108 -15.67 15.09 16.04
CA ARG A 108 -16.46 16.15 15.40
C ARG A 108 -17.68 16.56 16.23
N LYS A 109 -18.10 15.73 17.20
CA LYS A 109 -19.17 16.08 18.15
C LYS A 109 -18.73 17.19 19.11
N HIS A 110 -17.42 17.32 19.38
CA HIS A 110 -16.87 18.40 20.19
C HIS A 110 -16.85 19.73 19.40
N SER A 111 -17.37 20.80 20.00
CA SER A 111 -17.55 22.11 19.36
C SER A 111 -16.25 22.68 18.77
N ILE A 112 -15.12 22.45 19.43
CA ILE A 112 -13.79 22.93 19.02
C ILE A 112 -13.33 22.25 17.71
N ASN A 113 -13.75 21.00 17.47
CA ASN A 113 -13.26 20.18 16.37
C ASN A 113 -14.18 20.18 15.14
N GLN A 114 -15.35 20.83 15.17
CA GLN A 114 -16.33 20.77 14.08
C GLN A 114 -15.80 21.25 12.71
N ARG A 115 -14.91 22.26 12.73
CA ARG A 115 -14.32 22.88 11.52
C ARG A 115 -12.93 22.36 11.17
N ARG A 116 -12.45 21.36 11.91
CA ARG A 116 -11.11 20.80 11.73
C ARG A 116 -11.07 19.94 10.45
N PRO A 117 -10.05 20.05 9.58
CA PRO A 117 -10.00 19.29 8.33
C PRO A 117 -9.83 17.78 8.59
N ARG A 118 -10.44 16.96 7.73
CA ARG A 118 -10.43 15.48 7.81
C ARG A 118 -9.04 14.89 8.03
N SER A 119 -8.05 15.36 7.27
CA SER A 119 -6.66 14.89 7.32
C SER A 119 -5.95 15.18 8.64
N SER A 120 -6.47 16.07 9.48
CA SER A 120 -5.83 16.41 10.76
C SER A 120 -6.28 15.54 11.94
N PHE A 121 -7.36 14.78 11.79
CA PHE A 121 -7.81 13.81 12.80
C PHE A 121 -6.90 12.59 12.83
N PHE A 122 -6.51 12.09 11.66
CA PHE A 122 -5.55 11.00 11.54
C PHE A 122 -4.56 11.30 10.39
N PRO A 123 -3.52 12.10 10.67
CA PRO A 123 -2.53 12.49 9.67
C PRO A 123 -1.87 11.31 8.97
N SER A 124 -1.66 11.45 7.65
CA SER A 124 -1.00 10.40 6.85
C SER A 124 0.41 10.06 7.33
N THR A 125 1.08 10.99 8.03
CA THR A 125 2.39 10.77 8.65
C THR A 125 2.31 9.73 9.77
N ILE A 126 1.30 9.82 10.63
CA ILE A 126 1.04 8.87 11.71
C ILE A 126 0.62 7.51 11.14
N LEU A 127 -0.29 7.51 10.15
CA LEU A 127 -0.68 6.28 9.45
C LEU A 127 0.55 5.53 8.89
N LYS A 128 1.42 6.23 8.16
CA LYS A 128 2.66 5.64 7.61
C LYS A 128 3.59 5.14 8.72
N LEU A 129 3.76 5.94 9.77
CA LEU A 129 4.61 5.58 10.92
C LEU A 129 4.11 4.29 11.59
N VAL A 130 2.80 4.17 11.80
CA VAL A 130 2.18 2.97 12.39
C VAL A 130 2.33 1.79 11.43
N LEU A 131 2.04 1.95 10.14
CA LEU A 131 2.19 0.87 9.14
C LEU A 131 3.62 0.34 9.04
N ASP A 132 4.62 1.22 9.11
CA ASP A 132 6.04 0.84 9.01
C ASP A 132 6.55 0.12 10.27
N ASN A 133 5.91 0.35 11.41
CA ASN A 133 6.27 -0.23 12.71
C ASN A 133 5.22 -1.22 13.24
N LEU A 134 4.23 -1.61 12.42
CA LEU A 134 3.03 -2.30 12.88
C LEU A 134 3.34 -3.60 13.63
N LEU A 135 4.28 -4.41 13.13
CA LEU A 135 4.68 -5.67 13.78
C LEU A 135 5.71 -5.49 14.91
N SER A 136 6.26 -4.27 15.07
CA SER A 136 7.25 -3.98 16.12
C SER A 136 6.64 -3.37 17.38
N ILE A 137 5.44 -2.79 17.29
CA ILE A 137 4.72 -2.19 18.41
C ILE A 137 4.19 -3.30 19.32
N LYS A 138 4.70 -3.39 20.55
CA LYS A 138 4.34 -4.46 21.51
C LYS A 138 3.53 -3.98 22.71
N SER A 139 3.64 -2.69 23.04
CA SER A 139 3.01 -2.10 24.21
C SER A 139 2.33 -0.79 23.86
N LEU A 140 1.39 -0.40 24.71
CA LEU A 140 0.73 0.90 24.64
C LEU A 140 1.75 2.04 24.71
N ASP A 141 2.72 1.96 25.62
CA ASP A 141 3.73 3.01 25.81
C ASP A 141 4.65 3.18 24.58
N ASP A 142 5.04 2.09 23.92
CA ASP A 142 5.81 2.15 22.67
C ASP A 142 5.00 2.84 21.57
N LEU A 143 3.69 2.61 21.49
CA LEU A 143 2.83 3.34 20.58
C LEU A 143 2.75 4.82 20.96
N THR A 144 2.46 5.14 22.22
CA THR A 144 2.33 6.52 22.74
C THR A 144 3.57 7.34 22.41
N ASN A 145 4.77 6.80 22.66
CA ASN A 145 6.03 7.48 22.38
C ASN A 145 6.26 7.75 20.88
N ARG A 146 5.69 6.92 20.01
CA ARG A 146 5.82 7.05 18.55
C ARG A 146 4.82 8.00 17.93
N VAL A 147 3.69 8.22 18.59
CA VAL A 147 2.62 9.12 18.12
C VAL A 147 2.45 10.34 19.03
N ASP A 148 3.49 10.70 19.79
CA ASP A 148 3.55 11.81 20.74
C ASP A 148 3.03 13.15 20.21
N SER A 149 3.30 13.44 18.94
CA SER A 149 2.88 14.65 18.21
C SER A 149 1.41 14.64 17.78
N TRP A 150 0.68 13.55 17.96
CA TRP A 150 -0.71 13.44 17.57
C TRP A 150 -1.61 14.13 18.61
N ALA A 151 -2.50 15.02 18.16
CA ALA A 151 -3.33 15.81 19.07
C ALA A 151 -4.34 14.98 19.89
N PHE A 152 -4.58 13.72 19.51
CA PHE A 152 -5.62 12.85 20.07
C PHE A 152 -5.06 11.63 20.81
N VAL A 153 -3.78 11.68 21.22
CA VAL A 153 -3.11 10.56 21.92
C VAL A 153 -3.87 10.14 23.17
N SER A 154 -4.22 11.09 24.04
CA SER A 154 -4.81 10.79 25.35
C SER A 154 -6.08 9.95 25.27
N GLU A 155 -6.93 10.20 24.28
CA GLU A 155 -8.25 9.58 24.16
C GLU A 155 -8.24 8.37 23.22
N HIS A 156 -7.44 8.41 22.15
CA HIS A 156 -7.54 7.46 21.04
C HIS A 156 -6.35 6.52 20.91
N VAL A 157 -5.28 6.66 21.72
CA VAL A 157 -4.12 5.76 21.66
C VAL A 157 -4.47 4.33 22.07
N ALA A 158 -5.32 4.15 23.09
CA ALA A 158 -5.72 2.82 23.54
C ALA A 158 -6.61 2.09 22.52
N PRO A 159 -7.67 2.71 21.95
CA PRO A 159 -8.39 2.14 20.81
C PRO A 159 -7.50 1.84 19.60
N LEU A 160 -6.55 2.72 19.26
CA LEU A 160 -5.60 2.50 18.18
C LEU A 160 -4.72 1.27 18.45
N HIS A 161 -4.17 1.15 19.66
CA HIS A 161 -3.38 0.00 20.08
C HIS A 161 -4.19 -1.30 19.99
N SER A 162 -5.45 -1.30 20.43
CA SER A 162 -6.35 -2.45 20.31
C SER A 162 -6.54 -2.87 18.85
N THR A 163 -6.75 -1.91 17.93
CA THR A 163 -6.84 -2.18 16.49
C THR A 163 -5.53 -2.78 15.94
N ILE A 164 -4.38 -2.26 16.37
CA ILE A 164 -3.06 -2.78 15.97
C ILE A 164 -2.89 -4.23 16.43
N VAL A 165 -3.21 -4.55 17.70
CA VAL A 165 -3.11 -5.92 18.23
C VAL A 165 -4.05 -6.87 17.48
N LYS A 166 -5.27 -6.44 17.13
CA LYS A 166 -6.18 -7.24 16.30
C LYS A 166 -5.58 -7.56 14.92
N LEU A 167 -5.01 -6.55 14.25
CA LEU A 167 -4.33 -6.74 12.96
C LEU A 167 -3.12 -7.67 13.09
N GLN A 168 -2.29 -7.50 14.12
CA GLN A 168 -1.14 -8.36 14.38
C GLN A 168 -1.55 -9.83 14.53
N ARG A 169 -2.56 -10.12 15.38
CA ARG A 169 -3.08 -11.47 15.57
C ARG A 169 -3.58 -12.09 14.27
N ARG A 170 -4.33 -11.32 13.47
CA ARG A 170 -4.84 -11.76 12.16
C ARG A 170 -3.69 -12.10 11.20
N PHE A 171 -2.68 -11.25 11.11
CA PHE A 171 -1.52 -11.51 10.25
C PHE A 171 -0.67 -12.68 10.73
N GLU A 172 -0.51 -12.86 12.04
CA GLU A 172 0.20 -14.00 12.62
C GLU A 172 -0.53 -15.31 12.30
N ALA A 173 -1.85 -15.37 12.49
CA ALA A 173 -2.67 -16.52 12.13
C ALA A 173 -2.57 -16.87 10.64
N ALA A 174 -2.74 -15.88 9.75
CA ALA A 174 -2.63 -16.08 8.31
C ALA A 174 -1.22 -16.53 7.86
N ARG A 175 -0.17 -16.02 8.53
CA ARG A 175 1.22 -16.44 8.26
C ARG A 175 1.48 -17.87 8.73
N GLU A 176 0.92 -18.26 9.87
CA GLU A 176 1.04 -19.61 10.41
C GLU A 176 0.32 -20.63 9.53
N GLU A 177 -0.91 -20.32 9.11
CA GLU A 177 -1.66 -21.16 8.17
C GLU A 177 -0.91 -21.35 6.85
N ALA A 178 -0.41 -20.27 6.26
CA ALA A 178 0.40 -20.34 5.04
C ALA A 178 1.69 -21.18 5.22
N ARG A 179 2.27 -21.17 6.43
CA ARG A 179 3.43 -22.00 6.76
C ARG A 179 3.05 -23.48 6.85
N LEU A 180 1.93 -23.81 7.50
CA LEU A 180 1.41 -25.17 7.60
C LEU A 180 1.06 -25.73 6.22
N ALA A 181 0.35 -24.96 5.39
CA ALA A 181 0.02 -25.33 4.02
C ALA A 181 1.27 -25.60 3.17
N LYS A 182 2.29 -24.74 3.27
CA LYS A 182 3.57 -24.95 2.57
C LYS A 182 4.29 -26.21 3.05
N ASN A 183 4.31 -26.46 4.36
CA ASN A 183 4.93 -27.66 4.92
C ASN A 183 4.20 -28.94 4.49
N ALA A 184 2.86 -28.91 4.44
CA ALA A 184 2.05 -30.03 3.95
C ALA A 184 2.34 -30.33 2.47
N LYS A 185 2.37 -29.30 1.61
CA LYS A 185 2.74 -29.44 0.19
C LYS A 185 4.13 -30.03 0.03
N GLN A 186 5.13 -29.54 0.76
CA GLN A 186 6.49 -30.10 0.72
C GLN A 186 6.56 -31.56 1.16
N ARG A 187 5.79 -31.95 2.18
CA ARG A 187 5.71 -33.35 2.62
C ARG A 187 5.07 -34.24 1.56
N ALA A 188 3.99 -33.78 0.91
CA ALA A 188 3.34 -34.50 -0.18
C ALA A 188 4.29 -34.72 -1.37
N THR A 189 4.99 -33.68 -1.81
CA THR A 189 5.99 -33.79 -2.89
C THR A 189 7.11 -34.76 -2.55
N ARG A 190 7.62 -34.74 -1.30
CA ARG A 190 8.65 -35.69 -0.85
C ARG A 190 8.15 -37.13 -0.86
N ARG A 191 6.90 -37.38 -0.43
CA ARG A 191 6.29 -38.71 -0.47
C ARG A 191 6.17 -39.24 -1.90
N ARG A 192 5.73 -38.41 -2.85
CA ARG A 192 5.66 -38.80 -4.27
C ARG A 192 7.02 -39.16 -4.84
N ARG A 193 8.04 -38.35 -4.58
CA ARG A 193 9.42 -38.63 -5.01
C ARG A 193 9.97 -39.92 -4.39
N SER A 194 9.69 -40.16 -3.11
CA SER A 194 10.11 -41.39 -2.45
C SER A 194 9.43 -42.63 -3.02
N LYS A 195 8.15 -42.54 -3.40
CA LYS A 195 7.43 -43.64 -4.05
C LYS A 195 7.99 -43.92 -5.46
N LYS A 196 8.23 -42.87 -6.26
CA LYS A 196 8.81 -43.00 -7.60
C LYS A 196 10.20 -43.63 -7.56
N ALA A 197 11.07 -43.17 -6.63
CA ALA A 197 12.40 -43.73 -6.46
C ALA A 197 12.38 -45.21 -6.02
N LYS A 198 11.34 -45.65 -5.29
CA LYS A 198 11.20 -47.06 -4.93
C LYS A 198 10.79 -47.91 -6.14
N HIS A 199 9.83 -47.44 -6.92
CA HIS A 199 9.37 -48.13 -8.13
C HIS A 199 10.50 -48.31 -9.16
N GLU A 200 11.36 -47.30 -9.32
CA GLU A 200 12.49 -47.35 -10.25
C GLU A 200 13.52 -48.43 -9.88
N TRP A 201 13.76 -48.67 -8.59
CA TRP A 201 14.67 -49.73 -8.14
C TRP A 201 14.07 -51.15 -8.25
N ASP A 202 12.75 -51.28 -8.13
CA ASP A 202 12.07 -52.58 -8.24
C ASP A 202 11.84 -52.98 -9.71
N SER A 203 11.97 -52.06 -10.67
CA SER A 203 11.63 -52.26 -12.10
C SER A 203 12.79 -52.70 -13.02
N ASP A 204 14.01 -52.87 -12.50
CA ASP A 204 15.18 -53.34 -13.29
C ASP A 204 15.14 -54.85 -13.63
N GLY A 205 14.02 -55.54 -13.34
CA GLY A 205 13.93 -57.01 -13.36
C GLY A 205 13.21 -57.65 -14.55
N GLU A 206 12.25 -57.01 -15.21
CA GLU A 206 11.42 -57.74 -16.18
C GLU A 206 10.82 -56.78 -17.22
N GLY A 207 11.30 -56.88 -18.46
CA GLY A 207 10.80 -56.11 -19.60
C GLY A 207 9.39 -56.56 -19.97
N GLY A 208 8.39 -55.81 -19.52
CA GLY A 208 7.02 -55.88 -20.00
C GLY A 208 6.58 -54.50 -20.49
N GLU A 209 6.29 -54.39 -21.78
CA GLU A 209 5.63 -53.23 -22.39
C GLU A 209 4.20 -53.14 -21.82
N GLU A 210 3.94 -52.26 -20.86
CA GLU A 210 2.58 -51.93 -20.43
C GLU A 210 2.32 -50.42 -20.56
N GLU A 211 1.18 -50.13 -21.17
CA GLU A 211 0.73 -48.84 -21.68
C GLU A 211 0.60 -47.78 -20.57
N GLU A 212 1.20 -46.60 -20.79
CA GLU A 212 1.01 -45.41 -19.96
C GLU A 212 -0.45 -44.95 -20.02
N GLU A 213 -1.24 -45.29 -19.00
CA GLU A 213 -2.56 -44.69 -18.79
C GLU A 213 -2.38 -43.31 -18.10
N ASP A 214 -2.66 -42.26 -18.87
CA ASP A 214 -2.52 -40.84 -18.53
C ASP A 214 -3.51 -40.45 -17.41
N ASP A 215 -3.10 -40.64 -16.15
CA ASP A 215 -3.89 -40.24 -14.98
C ASP A 215 -3.76 -38.72 -14.79
N GLU A 216 -4.65 -37.98 -15.48
CA GLU A 216 -4.76 -36.51 -15.43
C GLU A 216 -5.01 -36.05 -13.98
N GLU A 217 -3.91 -35.73 -13.29
CA GLU A 217 -3.94 -35.21 -11.94
C GLU A 217 -4.59 -33.81 -11.94
N VAL A 218 -5.90 -33.76 -11.74
CA VAL A 218 -6.68 -32.53 -11.50
C VAL A 218 -6.11 -31.84 -10.26
N GLU A 219 -5.21 -30.88 -10.46
CA GLU A 219 -4.78 -29.98 -9.39
C GLU A 219 -6.04 -29.31 -8.84
N PRO A 220 -6.30 -29.38 -7.52
CA PRO A 220 -7.38 -28.59 -6.93
C PRO A 220 -6.98 -27.13 -7.10
N GLU A 221 -7.61 -26.46 -8.07
CA GLU A 221 -7.56 -25.01 -8.16
C GLU A 221 -7.96 -24.47 -6.78
N PRO A 222 -7.16 -23.56 -6.19
CA PRO A 222 -7.54 -22.96 -4.93
C PRO A 222 -8.83 -22.19 -5.20
N GLU A 223 -9.94 -22.73 -4.72
CA GLU A 223 -11.25 -22.09 -4.79
C GLU A 223 -11.06 -20.64 -4.35
N ALA A 224 -11.24 -19.73 -5.30
CA ALA A 224 -11.23 -18.31 -5.02
C ALA A 224 -12.41 -18.08 -4.09
N ASP A 225 -12.12 -17.70 -2.85
CA ASP A 225 -13.08 -17.28 -1.84
C ASP A 225 -14.14 -16.36 -2.48
N THR A 226 -15.27 -16.94 -2.86
CA THR A 226 -16.49 -16.22 -3.18
C THR A 226 -16.99 -15.66 -1.87
N GLU A 227 -16.85 -14.33 -1.74
CA GLU A 227 -17.44 -13.55 -0.68
C GLU A 227 -18.93 -13.90 -0.58
N ALA A 228 -19.29 -14.62 0.49
CA ALA A 228 -20.66 -14.81 0.88
C ALA A 228 -21.17 -13.48 1.43
N ASP A 229 -22.01 -12.80 0.66
CA ASP A 229 -22.91 -11.78 1.15
C ASP A 229 -23.87 -12.43 2.17
N GLU A 230 -23.52 -12.35 3.46
CA GLU A 230 -24.48 -12.55 4.55
C GLU A 230 -25.38 -11.31 4.64
N GLU A 231 -26.47 -11.35 3.90
CA GLU A 231 -27.64 -10.51 4.11
C GLU A 231 -28.40 -11.04 5.35
N SER A 232 -28.01 -10.58 6.54
CA SER A 232 -28.74 -10.85 7.79
C SER A 232 -29.67 -9.68 8.13
N SER A 233 -30.93 -9.89 7.81
CA SER A 233 -32.12 -9.23 8.37
C SER A 233 -32.12 -9.19 9.90
N ALA A 234 -32.39 -8.02 10.47
CA ALA A 234 -33.13 -7.89 11.73
C ALA A 234 -33.85 -6.53 11.78
N ASP A 235 -35.16 -6.61 12.04
CA ASP A 235 -36.12 -5.55 12.28
C ASP A 235 -35.66 -4.47 13.26
N GLU A 236 -35.86 -3.19 12.91
CA GLU A 236 -36.17 -2.18 13.92
C GLU A 236 -37.17 -1.14 13.41
N VAL A 237 -38.29 -1.09 14.12
CA VAL A 237 -39.48 -0.26 13.91
C VAL A 237 -39.12 1.22 14.11
N ASN A 238 -39.41 2.08 13.14
CA ASN A 238 -39.61 3.51 13.42
C ASN A 238 -40.55 4.19 12.43
N HIS A 239 -41.60 4.79 13.00
CA HIS A 239 -42.63 5.56 12.30
C HIS A 239 -42.10 6.91 11.82
N HIS A 240 -42.23 7.20 10.52
CA HIS A 240 -42.15 8.57 10.00
C HIS A 240 -43.09 8.82 8.79
N PRO A 241 -43.47 10.10 8.55
CA PRO A 241 -44.71 10.54 7.89
C PRO A 241 -44.64 10.55 6.35
N PRO A 242 -45.75 10.82 5.62
CA PRO A 242 -45.86 10.45 4.21
C PRO A 242 -44.99 11.30 3.26
N SER A 243 -44.23 10.58 2.43
CA SER A 243 -43.44 11.08 1.30
C SER A 243 -44.31 11.60 0.16
N SER A 244 -43.85 12.70 -0.44
CA SER A 244 -44.23 13.10 -1.80
C SER A 244 -43.70 12.12 -2.86
N PRO A 245 -44.33 12.03 -4.05
CA PRO A 245 -43.99 11.01 -5.04
C PRO A 245 -42.69 11.34 -5.79
N ILE A 246 -41.76 10.37 -5.78
CA ILE A 246 -40.54 10.37 -6.58
C ILE A 246 -40.87 9.75 -7.96
N PRO A 247 -40.50 10.40 -9.09
CA PRO A 247 -40.75 9.85 -10.42
C PRO A 247 -39.86 8.64 -10.75
N PRO A 248 -40.35 7.70 -11.60
CA PRO A 248 -39.66 6.45 -11.90
C PRO A 248 -38.40 6.66 -12.76
N PRO A 249 -37.36 5.82 -12.58
CA PRO A 249 -36.12 5.93 -13.35
C PRO A 249 -36.30 5.47 -14.80
N ALA A 250 -35.79 6.29 -15.72
CA ALA A 250 -35.77 6.00 -17.15
C ALA A 250 -34.88 4.78 -17.48
N LYS A 251 -35.45 3.83 -18.22
CA LYS A 251 -34.78 2.62 -18.72
C LYS A 251 -33.62 3.02 -19.65
N ARG A 252 -32.38 2.79 -19.22
CA ARG A 252 -31.19 2.89 -20.08
C ARG A 252 -31.05 1.62 -20.91
N ALA A 253 -31.10 1.77 -22.23
CA ALA A 253 -30.83 0.73 -23.20
C ALA A 253 -29.36 0.27 -23.11
N LYS A 254 -29.14 -1.04 -23.05
CA LYS A 254 -27.83 -1.68 -23.14
C LYS A 254 -27.38 -1.67 -24.60
N THR A 255 -26.40 -0.85 -24.94
CA THR A 255 -25.71 -0.90 -26.22
C THR A 255 -24.61 -1.96 -26.12
N ALA A 256 -24.75 -3.03 -26.90
CA ALA A 256 -23.72 -4.05 -27.07
C ALA A 256 -22.52 -3.43 -27.78
N LEU A 257 -21.36 -3.42 -27.11
CA LEU A 257 -20.10 -3.03 -27.72
C LEU A 257 -19.45 -4.27 -28.34
N VAL A 258 -19.22 -4.16 -29.63
CA VAL A 258 -18.70 -5.17 -30.55
C VAL A 258 -17.27 -5.59 -30.16
N GLU A 259 -17.10 -6.90 -30.19
CA GLU A 259 -15.87 -7.66 -30.05
C GLU A 259 -14.93 -7.39 -31.25
N VAL A 260 -13.77 -6.77 -31.01
CA VAL A 260 -12.79 -6.45 -32.06
C VAL A 260 -11.37 -6.84 -31.63
N THR A 261 -10.89 -7.89 -32.29
CA THR A 261 -9.50 -8.22 -32.65
C THR A 261 -8.59 -8.89 -31.62
N ASN A 262 -8.51 -10.21 -31.80
CA ASN A 262 -7.29 -11.00 -31.67
C ASN A 262 -6.07 -10.28 -32.28
N ARG A 263 -5.11 -9.90 -31.42
CA ARG A 263 -3.74 -9.58 -31.86
C ARG A 263 -2.78 -10.63 -31.32
N SER A 264 -2.21 -11.36 -32.27
CA SER A 264 -1.18 -12.38 -32.13
C SER A 264 -0.04 -11.90 -31.22
N ARG A 265 0.22 -12.68 -30.17
CA ARG A 265 1.37 -12.50 -29.28
C ARG A 265 2.66 -12.85 -30.04
N PRO A 266 3.67 -11.96 -30.08
CA PRO A 266 4.97 -12.30 -30.65
C PRO A 266 5.66 -13.37 -29.78
N ALA A 267 6.23 -14.37 -30.44
CA ALA A 267 7.00 -15.44 -29.83
C ALA A 267 8.15 -14.86 -28.98
N LYS A 268 8.17 -15.21 -27.69
CA LYS A 268 9.24 -14.84 -26.77
C LYS A 268 10.54 -15.51 -27.21
N LYS A 269 11.50 -14.70 -27.69
CA LYS A 269 12.91 -15.10 -27.82
C LYS A 269 13.41 -15.63 -26.46
N LYS A 270 13.97 -16.84 -26.46
CA LYS A 270 14.67 -17.42 -25.30
C LYS A 270 15.77 -16.45 -24.86
N PRO A 271 15.81 -16.02 -23.58
CA PRO A 271 16.92 -15.24 -23.07
C PRO A 271 18.19 -16.11 -23.11
N GLU A 272 19.22 -15.55 -23.73
CA GLU A 272 20.58 -16.05 -23.76
C GLU A 272 21.07 -16.24 -22.32
N LYS A 273 21.65 -17.42 -22.04
CA LYS A 273 22.14 -17.81 -20.72
C LYS A 273 23.27 -16.86 -20.30
N GLN A 274 22.94 -15.81 -19.56
CA GLN A 274 23.94 -15.06 -18.82
C GLN A 274 24.53 -15.97 -17.74
N GLU A 275 25.85 -16.13 -17.77
CA GLU A 275 26.62 -16.81 -16.75
C GLU A 275 26.26 -16.26 -15.37
N THR A 276 25.61 -17.11 -14.58
CA THR A 276 25.18 -16.74 -13.23
C THR A 276 26.40 -16.38 -12.40
N ALA A 277 26.32 -15.29 -11.63
CA ALA A 277 27.36 -14.86 -10.68
C ALA A 277 27.79 -15.95 -9.67
N ALA A 278 27.01 -17.04 -9.54
CA ALA A 278 27.37 -18.22 -8.78
C ALA A 278 28.57 -19.00 -9.39
N ALA A 279 28.73 -19.01 -10.71
CA ALA A 279 29.87 -19.63 -11.39
C ALA A 279 31.16 -18.84 -11.12
N VAL A 280 31.09 -17.50 -11.12
CA VAL A 280 32.23 -16.63 -10.81
C VAL A 280 32.63 -16.73 -9.33
N ALA A 281 31.67 -16.88 -8.42
CA ALA A 281 31.95 -17.05 -6.99
C ALA A 281 32.56 -18.43 -6.63
N ALA A 282 32.35 -19.46 -7.46
CA ALA A 282 32.95 -20.77 -7.26
C ALA A 282 34.45 -20.81 -7.62
N ALA A 283 34.89 -19.97 -8.57
CA ALA A 283 36.28 -19.88 -8.98
C ALA A 283 37.20 -19.19 -7.96
N PHE A 284 36.64 -18.46 -6.98
CA PHE A 284 37.39 -17.62 -6.04
C PHE A 284 37.29 -18.10 -4.58
N ARG A 285 37.20 -19.42 -4.34
CA ARG A 285 37.37 -19.98 -2.99
C ARG A 285 38.81 -20.47 -2.79
N PRO A 286 39.64 -19.77 -1.98
CA PRO A 286 40.96 -20.28 -1.61
C PRO A 286 40.79 -21.58 -0.83
N ALA A 287 41.53 -22.62 -1.20
CA ALA A 287 41.53 -23.90 -0.51
C ALA A 287 42.23 -23.79 0.86
N TYR A 288 41.52 -23.29 1.88
CA TYR A 288 42.01 -23.41 3.25
C TYR A 288 41.77 -24.84 3.76
N LYS A 289 42.86 -25.63 3.83
CA LYS A 289 42.88 -26.95 4.45
C LYS A 289 42.70 -26.82 5.96
N THR A 290 41.47 -26.91 6.47
CA THR A 290 41.23 -27.07 7.91
C THR A 290 41.49 -28.51 8.30
N SER A 291 42.74 -28.80 8.68
CA SER A 291 43.11 -30.06 9.34
C SER A 291 42.44 -30.14 10.70
N ARG A 292 41.38 -30.95 10.79
CA ARG A 292 40.65 -31.21 12.04
C ARG A 292 41.43 -32.28 12.81
N ARG A 293 42.41 -31.88 13.61
CA ARG A 293 43.04 -32.77 14.61
C ARG A 293 41.97 -33.23 15.59
N ARG A 294 41.55 -34.50 15.48
CA ARG A 294 40.83 -35.19 16.54
C ARG A 294 41.82 -35.45 17.67
N ALA A 295 41.67 -34.73 18.77
CA ALA A 295 42.30 -35.11 20.03
C ALA A 295 41.59 -36.37 20.53
N ALA A 296 42.27 -37.51 20.45
CA ALA A 296 41.91 -38.71 21.18
C ALA A 296 42.41 -38.51 22.62
N GLY A 297 41.48 -38.29 23.55
CA GLY A 297 41.74 -38.38 24.99
C GLY A 297 41.73 -39.84 25.40
N ARG A 298 42.75 -40.23 26.18
CA ARG A 298 42.85 -41.50 26.90
C ARG A 298 42.06 -41.47 28.20
#